data_AF-A0A843EBZ4-F1
#
_entry.id   AF-A0A843EBZ4-F1
#
_cell.length_a   1.000
_cell.length_b   1.000
_cell.length_c   1.000
_cell.angle_alpha   90.00
_cell.angle_beta   90.00
_cell.angle_gamma   90.00
#
_symmetry.space_group_name_H-M   'P 1'
#
loop_
_entity.id
_entity.type
_entity.pdbx_description
1 polymer ?
#
loop_
_entity_poly.entity_id
_entity_poly.type
_entity_poly.pdbx_seq_one_letter_code
_entity_poly.pdbx_strand_id
1 'polypeptide(L)'
;MISILFVCHGNICRSPMAEFVMKDLVERKGLKDSYRIESCATSNEELGHDMYPPAKDELDRRGVPYSRRAARRMTSADYGRFDLIVAMDNQNLRNMRPFVGDDPDGKVSLMMSHAGEDRGVADPWY
;
A
#
# COMPACT_ATOMS: atom_id res chain seq x y z
N MET A 1 -16.29 -8.86 -3.48
CA MET A 1 -15.33 -7.79 -3.76
C MET A 1 -14.14 -8.01 -2.86
N ILE A 2 -12.93 -8.18 -3.41
CA ILE A 2 -11.68 -8.40 -2.67
C ILE A 2 -11.08 -7.05 -2.34
N SER A 3 -10.68 -6.83 -1.09
CA SER A 3 -10.17 -5.56 -0.60
C SER A 3 -8.71 -5.67 -0.17
N ILE A 4 -7.86 -4.82 -0.75
CA ILE A 4 -6.41 -4.82 -0.54
C ILE A 4 -5.96 -3.46 -0.01
N LEU A 5 -5.18 -3.48 1.07
CA LEU A 5 -4.57 -2.29 1.68
C LEU A 5 -3.05 -2.36 1.62
N PHE A 6 -2.43 -1.43 0.91
CA PHE A 6 -0.97 -1.29 0.88
C PHE A 6 -0.47 -0.34 1.96
N VAL A 7 0.57 -0.73 2.70
CA VAL A 7 1.05 0.00 3.88
C VAL A 7 2.53 0.32 3.77
N CYS A 8 2.90 1.59 3.95
CA CYS A 8 4.29 2.01 4.13
C CYS A 8 4.44 3.04 5.25
N HIS A 9 5.64 3.61 5.43
CA HIS A 9 5.90 4.58 6.50
C HIS A 9 5.07 5.86 6.38
N GLY A 10 5.27 6.64 5.31
CA GLY A 10 4.62 7.95 5.13
C GLY A 10 3.44 7.97 4.15
N ASN A 11 3.18 6.89 3.40
CA ASN A 11 2.11 6.84 2.40
C ASN A 11 2.17 7.93 1.31
N ILE A 12 3.38 8.28 0.89
CA ILE A 12 3.63 9.23 -0.21
C ILE A 12 4.42 8.62 -1.38
N CYS A 13 5.13 7.50 -1.18
CA CYS A 13 5.98 6.89 -2.20
C CYS A 13 5.58 5.44 -2.51
N ARG A 14 6.07 4.47 -1.73
CA ARG A 14 5.93 3.02 -2.02
C ARG A 14 4.49 2.50 -2.01
N SER A 15 3.72 2.74 -0.94
CA SER A 15 2.35 2.22 -0.87
C SER A 15 1.37 2.88 -1.86
N PRO A 16 1.45 4.20 -2.16
CA PRO A 16 0.66 4.77 -3.26
C PRO A 16 1.03 4.23 -4.63
N MET A 17 2.31 4.00 -4.91
CA MET A 17 2.72 3.37 -6.18
C MET A 17 2.11 1.98 -6.32
N ALA A 18 2.18 1.15 -5.26
CA ALA A 18 1.55 -0.17 -5.26
C ALA A 18 0.03 -0.10 -5.47
N GLU A 19 -0.64 0.87 -4.85
CA GLU A 19 -2.07 1.12 -5.04
C GLU A 19 -2.43 1.38 -6.51
N PHE A 20 -1.73 2.33 -7.16
CA PHE A 20 -2.04 2.71 -8.54
C PHE A 20 -1.63 1.65 -9.56
N VAL A 21 -0.49 0.98 -9.36
CA VAL A 21 -0.09 -0.16 -10.19
C VAL A 21 -1.13 -1.28 -10.10
N MET A 22 -1.60 -1.62 -8.90
CA MET A 22 -2.61 -2.68 -8.75
C MET A 22 -3.95 -2.26 -9.38
N LYS A 23 -4.36 -0.99 -9.22
CA LYS A 23 -5.57 -0.44 -9.86
C LYS A 23 -5.51 -0.55 -11.39
N ASP A 24 -4.39 -0.16 -11.99
CA ASP A 24 -4.18 -0.26 -13.44
C ASP A 24 -4.20 -1.73 -13.91
N LEU A 25 -3.55 -2.63 -13.17
CA LEU A 25 -3.55 -4.06 -13.49
C LEU A 25 -4.95 -4.70 -13.45
N VAL A 26 -5.78 -4.37 -12.44
CA VAL A 26 -7.15 -4.91 -12.38
C VAL A 26 -8.05 -4.29 -13.44
N GLU A 27 -7.85 -3.01 -13.77
CA GLU A 27 -8.60 -2.33 -14.83
C GLU A 27 -8.29 -2.92 -16.21
N ARG A 28 -7.01 -3.12 -16.55
CA ARG A 28 -6.59 -3.78 -17.80
C ARG A 28 -7.12 -5.21 -17.95
N LYS A 29 -7.40 -5.89 -16.85
CA LYS A 29 -7.99 -7.24 -16.83
C LYS A 29 -9.52 -7.23 -16.78
N GLY A 30 -10.17 -6.07 -16.76
CA GLY A 30 -11.63 -5.97 -16.64
C GLY A 30 -12.17 -6.41 -15.27
N LEU A 31 -11.34 -6.37 -14.23
CA LEU A 31 -11.66 -6.86 -12.88
C LEU A 31 -11.93 -5.73 -11.88
N LYS A 32 -11.92 -4.47 -12.30
CA LYS A 32 -12.03 -3.28 -11.43
C LYS A 32 -13.16 -3.39 -10.39
N ASP A 33 -14.35 -3.82 -10.80
CA ASP A 33 -15.52 -3.90 -9.91
C ASP A 33 -15.44 -5.06 -8.90
N SER A 34 -14.51 -5.99 -9.10
CA SER A 34 -14.23 -7.07 -8.15
C SER A 34 -13.26 -6.65 -7.05
N TYR A 35 -12.57 -5.52 -7.17
CA TYR A 35 -11.50 -5.11 -6.26
C TYR A 35 -11.70 -3.73 -5.65
N ARG A 36 -11.41 -3.62 -4.35
CA ARG A 36 -11.21 -2.36 -3.64
C ARG A 36 -9.74 -2.25 -3.27
N ILE A 37 -9.07 -1.20 -3.72
CA ILE A 37 -7.62 -1.05 -3.54
C ILE A 37 -7.34 0.33 -2.92
N GLU A 38 -6.67 0.33 -1.78
CA GLU A 38 -6.27 1.56 -1.06
C GLU A 38 -4.85 1.44 -0.52
N SER A 39 -4.31 2.57 -0.05
CA SER A 39 -3.06 2.61 0.71
C SER A 39 -3.14 3.51 1.93
N CYS A 40 -2.27 3.25 2.92
CA CYS A 40 -2.14 4.06 4.13
C CYS A 40 -0.71 4.09 4.69
N ALA A 41 -0.52 4.93 5.71
CA ALA A 41 0.71 5.17 6.45
C ALA A 41 0.68 4.49 7.81
N THR A 42 1.85 4.06 8.30
CA THR A 42 2.02 3.72 9.73
C THR A 42 2.33 4.94 10.59
N SER A 43 2.95 5.98 10.00
CA SER A 43 3.31 7.24 10.66
C SER A 43 2.28 8.35 10.44
N ASN A 44 2.49 9.48 11.13
CA ASN A 44 1.71 10.71 10.96
C ASN A 44 2.47 11.81 10.20
N GLU A 45 3.69 11.54 9.74
CA GLU A 45 4.61 12.58 9.26
C GLU A 45 4.09 13.31 8.02
N GLU A 46 3.40 12.58 7.15
CA GLU A 46 3.00 13.06 5.82
C GLU A 46 1.49 13.20 5.67
N LEU A 47 0.72 13.18 6.76
CA LEU A 47 -0.75 13.17 6.67
C LEU A 47 -1.28 14.37 5.87
N GLY A 48 -2.18 14.10 4.94
CA GLY A 48 -2.74 15.10 4.05
C GLY A 48 -1.90 15.38 2.80
N HIS A 49 -0.62 14.99 2.78
CA HIS A 49 0.24 15.21 1.62
C HIS A 49 -0.11 14.26 0.47
N ASP A 50 0.14 14.74 -0.74
CA ASP A 50 0.00 13.96 -1.95
C ASP A 50 1.26 13.10 -2.17
N MET A 51 1.28 12.30 -3.25
CA MET A 51 2.45 11.50 -3.58
C MET A 51 3.71 12.33 -3.79
N TYR A 52 4.84 11.76 -3.36
CA TYR A 52 6.18 12.27 -3.59
C TYR A 52 6.42 12.47 -5.10
N PRO A 53 6.89 13.64 -5.56
CA PRO A 53 6.97 13.93 -7.00
C PRO A 53 7.77 12.91 -7.82
N PRO A 54 8.95 12.42 -7.39
CA PRO A 54 9.66 11.37 -8.13
C PRO A 54 8.88 10.04 -8.25
N ALA A 55 8.00 9.72 -7.30
CA ALA A 55 7.13 8.55 -7.42
C ALA A 55 6.07 8.74 -8.51
N LYS A 56 5.55 9.96 -8.66
CA LYS A 56 4.63 10.34 -9.75
C LYS A 56 5.33 10.28 -11.09
N ASP A 57 6.52 10.85 -11.19
CA ASP A 57 7.33 10.84 -12.41
C ASP A 57 7.60 9.40 -12.88
N GLU A 58 7.87 8.47 -11.95
CA GLU A 58 8.06 7.07 -12.31
C GLU A 58 6.76 6.40 -12.78
N LEU A 59 5.61 6.71 -12.17
CA LEU A 59 4.32 6.21 -12.67
C LEU A 59 4.02 6.73 -14.07
N ASP A 60 4.29 8.01 -14.34
CA ASP A 60 4.13 8.62 -15.66
C ASP A 60 5.03 7.94 -16.71
N ARG A 61 6.31 7.71 -16.38
CA ARG A 61 7.24 6.98 -17.27
C ARG A 61 6.77 5.57 -17.60
N ARG A 62 6.06 4.93 -16.68
CA ARG A 62 5.51 3.57 -16.87
C ARG A 62 4.11 3.58 -17.49
N GLY A 63 3.51 4.75 -17.71
CA GLY A 63 2.15 4.89 -18.23
C GLY A 63 1.09 4.34 -17.27
N VAL A 64 1.32 4.46 -15.95
CA VAL A 64 0.37 4.03 -14.92
C VAL A 64 -0.44 5.25 -14.46
N PRO A 65 -1.78 5.26 -14.67
CA PRO A 65 -2.61 6.39 -14.26
C PRO A 65 -2.68 6.48 -12.74
N TYR A 66 -2.61 7.71 -12.22
CA TYR A 66 -2.85 8.00 -10.82
C TYR A 66 -3.73 9.25 -10.65
N SER A 67 -4.35 9.35 -9.49
CA SER A 67 -5.15 10.51 -9.09
C SER A 67 -4.53 11.19 -7.89
N ARG A 68 -4.77 12.50 -7.75
CA ARG A 68 -4.41 13.23 -6.52
C ARG A 68 -5.00 12.53 -5.30
N ARG A 69 -4.21 12.43 -4.25
CA ARG A 69 -4.61 11.79 -2.99
C ARG A 69 -4.07 12.56 -1.80
N ALA A 70 -4.48 12.12 -0.62
CA ALA A 70 -4.00 12.61 0.66
C ALA A 70 -3.56 11.40 1.48
N ALA A 71 -2.31 11.42 1.95
CA ALA A 71 -1.79 10.40 2.82
C ALA A 71 -2.63 10.33 4.09
N ARG A 72 -2.97 9.11 4.48
CA ARG A 72 -3.79 8.82 5.67
C ARG A 72 -3.10 7.80 6.54
N ARG A 73 -3.35 7.87 7.85
CA ARG A 73 -2.86 6.86 8.78
C ARG A 73 -3.72 5.59 8.72
N MET A 74 -3.08 4.46 8.96
CA MET A 74 -3.76 3.22 9.32
C MET A 74 -4.54 3.39 10.62
N THR A 75 -5.67 2.70 10.71
CA THR A 75 -6.48 2.58 11.93
C THR A 75 -6.74 1.10 12.23
N SER A 76 -7.06 0.75 13.48
CA SER A 76 -7.42 -0.63 13.81
C SER A 76 -8.70 -1.10 13.08
N ALA A 77 -9.58 -0.16 12.69
CA ALA A 77 -10.74 -0.47 11.86
C ALA A 77 -10.37 -0.93 10.45
N ASP A 78 -9.20 -0.55 9.93
CA ASP A 78 -8.73 -1.04 8.63
C ASP A 78 -8.50 -2.55 8.66
N TYR A 79 -8.09 -3.13 9.80
CA TYR A 79 -7.95 -4.58 9.91
C TYR A 79 -9.26 -5.32 9.60
N GLY A 80 -10.40 -4.82 10.08
CA GLY A 80 -11.71 -5.42 9.80
C GLY A 80 -12.28 -5.12 8.41
N ARG A 81 -11.73 -4.14 7.68
CA ARG A 81 -12.28 -3.65 6.40
C ARG A 81 -11.60 -4.24 5.17
N PHE A 82 -10.43 -4.84 5.35
CA PHE A 82 -9.59 -5.33 4.26
C PHE A 82 -9.35 -6.84 4.38
N ASP A 83 -9.43 -7.52 3.23
CA ASP A 83 -9.17 -8.96 3.09
C ASP A 83 -7.67 -9.27 3.02
N LEU A 84 -6.86 -8.30 2.56
CA LEU A 84 -5.42 -8.41 2.47
C LEU A 84 -4.74 -7.10 2.87
N ILE A 85 -3.72 -7.19 3.72
CA ILE A 85 -2.91 -6.05 4.16
C ILE A 85 -1.45 -6.32 3.79
N VAL A 86 -0.88 -5.48 2.93
CA VAL A 86 0.43 -5.70 2.32
C VAL A 86 1.41 -4.62 2.75
N ALA A 87 2.41 -5.00 3.53
CA ALA A 87 3.47 -4.13 4.01
C ALA A 87 4.61 -4.02 3.00
N MET A 88 5.18 -2.82 2.83
CA MET A 88 6.31 -2.62 1.92
C MET A 88 7.62 -3.18 2.49
N ASP A 89 7.85 -3.11 3.80
CA ASP A 89 9.05 -3.63 4.44
C ASP A 89 8.79 -4.17 5.87
N ASN A 90 9.84 -4.76 6.46
CA ASN A 90 9.80 -5.29 7.82
C ASN A 90 9.59 -4.22 8.90
N GLN A 91 10.00 -2.97 8.65
CA GLN A 91 9.75 -1.87 9.58
C GLN A 91 8.26 -1.51 9.59
N ASN A 92 7.60 -1.56 8.43
CA ASN A 92 6.16 -1.34 8.31
C ASN A 92 5.38 -2.45 9.01
N LEU A 93 5.83 -3.71 8.91
CA LEU A 93 5.24 -4.82 9.70
C LEU A 93 5.33 -4.56 11.21
N ARG A 94 6.49 -4.12 11.70
CA ARG A 94 6.66 -3.77 13.11
C ARG A 94 5.75 -2.60 13.51
N ASN A 95 5.70 -1.56 12.69
CA ASN A 95 4.92 -0.36 12.96
C ASN A 95 3.41 -0.57 12.85
N MET A 96 2.96 -1.60 12.11
CA MET A 96 1.53 -1.89 11.99
C MET A 96 0.97 -2.74 13.14
N ARG A 97 1.83 -3.42 13.91
CA ARG A 97 1.42 -4.29 15.05
C ARG A 97 0.38 -3.65 15.98
N PRO A 98 0.48 -2.36 16.37
CA PRO A 98 -0.54 -1.72 17.21
C PRO A 98 -1.94 -1.65 16.58
N PHE A 99 -2.05 -1.74 15.25
CA PHE A 99 -3.32 -1.69 14.52
C PHE A 99 -3.86 -3.06 14.15
N VAL A 100 -2.98 -4.01 13.82
CA VAL A 100 -3.36 -5.36 13.35
C VAL A 100 -3.36 -6.42 14.44
N GLY A 101 -2.74 -6.14 15.59
CA GLY A 101 -2.57 -7.12 16.67
C GLY A 101 -1.71 -8.31 16.22
N ASP A 102 -2.18 -9.52 16.51
CA ASP A 102 -1.51 -10.78 16.19
C ASP A 102 -1.93 -11.37 14.82
N ASP A 103 -2.68 -10.61 14.02
CA ASP A 103 -3.20 -11.04 12.72
C ASP A 103 -3.94 -12.40 12.75
N PRO A 104 -5.05 -12.53 13.51
CA PRO A 104 -5.78 -13.79 13.65
C PRO A 104 -6.27 -14.40 12.32
N ASP A 105 -6.52 -13.57 11.30
CA ASP A 105 -7.00 -14.01 9.99
C ASP A 105 -5.85 -14.38 9.03
N GLY A 106 -4.59 -14.17 9.41
CA GLY A 106 -3.42 -14.46 8.57
C GLY A 106 -3.38 -13.66 7.27
N LYS A 107 -3.84 -12.40 7.29
CA LYS A 107 -3.99 -11.55 6.09
C LYS A 107 -2.94 -10.46 5.94
N VAL A 108 -1.96 -10.40 6.85
CA VAL A 108 -0.82 -9.49 6.77
C VAL A 108 0.35 -10.17 6.07
N SER A 109 0.93 -9.52 5.06
CA SER A 109 2.07 -10.05 4.31
C SER A 109 3.06 -8.97 3.87
N LEU A 110 4.29 -9.37 3.53
CA LEU A 110 5.23 -8.50 2.82
C LEU A 110 4.87 -8.45 1.33
N MET A 111 5.08 -7.31 0.70
CA MET A 111 4.88 -7.19 -0.75
C MET A 111 5.70 -8.23 -1.53
N MET A 112 6.97 -8.41 -1.17
CA MET A 112 7.88 -9.29 -1.91
C MET A 112 7.64 -10.78 -1.66
N SER A 113 6.91 -11.16 -0.60
CA SER A 113 6.56 -12.58 -0.40
C SER A 113 5.64 -13.09 -1.50
N HIS A 114 4.83 -12.21 -2.12
CA HIS A 114 4.02 -12.53 -3.30
C HIS A 114 4.85 -12.76 -4.57
N ALA A 115 6.13 -12.38 -4.55
CA ALA A 115 7.10 -12.68 -5.60
C ALA A 115 8.05 -13.84 -5.22
N GLY A 116 7.81 -14.51 -4.09
CA GLY A 116 8.67 -15.60 -3.60
C GLY A 116 9.96 -15.13 -2.92
N GLU A 117 10.04 -13.87 -2.51
CA GLU A 117 11.22 -13.28 -1.89
C GLU A 117 10.96 -12.89 -0.42
N ASP A 118 11.94 -13.13 0.45
CA ASP A 118 11.91 -12.72 1.87
C ASP A 118 12.69 -11.42 2.10
N ARG A 119 12.21 -10.32 1.51
CA ARG A 119 12.79 -8.99 1.70
C ARG A 119 11.76 -7.87 1.65
N GLY A 120 12.15 -6.67 2.05
CA GLY A 120 11.36 -5.47 1.82
C GLY A 120 11.51 -4.91 0.40
N VAL A 121 10.54 -4.08 0.02
CA VAL A 121 10.67 -3.09 -1.06
C VAL A 121 11.58 -1.98 -0.54
N ALA A 122 12.71 -1.79 -1.21
CA ALA A 122 13.70 -0.76 -0.87
C ALA A 122 13.03 0.62 -0.81
N ASP A 123 13.37 1.39 0.22
CA ASP A 123 12.86 2.76 0.37
C ASP A 123 13.65 3.69 -0.55
N PRO A 124 13.02 4.33 -1.56
CA PRO A 124 13.73 5.22 -2.47
C PRO A 124 14.13 6.55 -1.83
N TRP A 125 13.77 6.79 -0.57
CA TRP A 125 14.17 7.97 0.18
C TRP A 125 15.62 7.89 0.70
N TYR A 126 16.18 6.69 0.81
CA TYR A 126 17.52 6.40 1.32
C TYR A 126 18.38 5.72 0.25
#